data_AF-A0A255Z2K9-F1
#
_entry.id   AF-A0A255Z2K9-F1
#
_cell.length_a   1.000
_cell.length_b   1.000
_cell.length_c   1.000
_cell.angle_alpha   90.00
_cell.angle_beta   90.00
_cell.angle_gamma   90.00
#
_symmetry.space_group_name_H-M   'P 1'
#
loop_
_entity.id
_entity.type
_entity.pdbx_description
1 polymer ?
#
loop_
_entity_poly.entity_id
_entity_poly.type
_entity_poly.pdbx_seq_one_letter_code
_entity_poly.pdbx_strand_id
1 'polypeptide(L)'
;MEMKTIIYVLYFCLLINCKPNNQFLIKTNNDYLECKNKFPKRLVEYLPTKLTNTYCSYVCSEVVSRNDVGLKVNNYNVDISEIDSIATYLQSKSIAKYSSNDTCLLIVNRFETLDSYENREDIIIKDSVKIERDCYKNLYPVPNFIEFRNHSAKELNIGPDFDIYVLEAKSGNYFKEYNLKPNPQMPNNWKNGYSKGVALSREENTVIYWAIVW
;
A
#
# COMPACT_ATOMS: atom_id res chain seq x y z
N MET A 1 -40.43 -51.16 4.48
CA MET A 1 -39.52 -50.23 3.78
C MET A 1 -39.91 -48.81 4.18
N GLU A 2 -39.94 -48.58 5.49
CA GLU A 2 -38.81 -48.17 6.34
C GLU A 2 -38.61 -46.65 6.27
N MET A 3 -39.16 -46.01 7.29
CA MET A 3 -39.07 -44.62 7.74
C MET A 3 -37.62 -44.15 8.03
N LYS A 4 -36.62 -44.79 7.40
CA LYS A 4 -35.19 -44.50 7.57
C LYS A 4 -34.67 -43.54 6.50
N THR A 5 -35.35 -43.38 5.36
CA THR A 5 -34.85 -42.52 4.27
C THR A 5 -35.09 -41.03 4.51
N ILE A 6 -36.06 -40.65 5.36
CA ILE A 6 -36.39 -39.24 5.63
C ILE A 6 -35.43 -38.59 6.65
N ILE A 7 -34.77 -39.39 7.51
CA ILE A 7 -33.86 -38.87 8.54
C ILE A 7 -32.51 -38.42 7.95
N TYR A 8 -32.10 -38.97 6.80
CA TYR A 8 -30.82 -38.59 6.17
C TYR A 8 -30.88 -37.27 5.39
N VAL A 9 -32.06 -36.78 5.02
CA VAL A 9 -32.19 -35.48 4.31
C VAL A 9 -32.15 -34.30 5.28
N LEU A 10 -32.60 -34.48 6.53
CA LEU A 10 -32.53 -33.44 7.57
C LEU A 10 -31.13 -33.26 8.17
N TYR A 11 -30.24 -34.25 8.04
CA TYR A 11 -28.86 -34.16 8.53
C TYR A 11 -27.91 -33.45 7.56
N PHE A 12 -28.32 -33.23 6.31
CA PHE A 12 -27.48 -32.59 5.29
C PHE A 12 -27.65 -31.05 5.22
N CYS A 13 -28.66 -30.49 5.91
CA CYS A 13 -28.93 -29.04 5.93
C CYS A 13 -28.27 -28.28 7.09
N LEU A 14 -27.51 -28.95 7.98
CA LEU A 14 -26.82 -28.32 9.11
C LEU A 14 -25.35 -27.99 8.85
N LEU A 15 -24.84 -28.31 7.67
CA LEU A 15 -23.49 -27.96 7.25
C LEU A 15 -23.59 -26.90 6.16
N ILE A 16 -22.78 -25.85 6.29
CA ILE A 16 -22.69 -24.65 5.44
C ILE A 16 -23.56 -23.49 5.95
N ASN A 17 -23.31 -23.08 7.19
CA ASN A 17 -23.45 -21.66 7.56
C ASN A 17 -22.04 -21.12 7.83
N CYS A 18 -21.22 -21.00 6.78
CA CYS A 18 -19.97 -20.25 6.83
C CYS A 18 -20.33 -18.76 6.93
N LYS A 19 -20.65 -18.27 8.13
CA LYS A 19 -20.61 -16.84 8.36
C LYS A 19 -19.14 -16.40 8.22
N PRO A 20 -18.83 -15.39 7.39
CA PRO A 20 -17.49 -14.80 7.36
C PRO A 20 -17.09 -14.46 8.79
N ASN A 21 -15.85 -14.78 9.15
CA ASN A 21 -15.36 -14.71 10.52
C ASN A 21 -15.23 -13.24 10.95
N ASN A 22 -16.36 -12.63 11.37
CA ASN A 22 -16.47 -11.23 11.78
C ASN A 22 -15.46 -10.87 12.87
N GLN A 23 -15.08 -11.84 13.71
CA GLN A 23 -14.06 -11.66 14.74
C GLN A 23 -12.67 -11.36 14.16
N PHE A 24 -12.30 -11.97 13.03
CA PHE A 24 -11.05 -11.67 12.35
C PHE A 24 -11.04 -10.23 11.83
N LEU A 25 -12.09 -9.82 11.12
CA LEU A 25 -12.21 -8.45 10.61
C LEU A 25 -12.19 -7.40 11.73
N ILE A 26 -12.89 -7.66 12.84
CA ILE A 26 -12.88 -6.77 14.02
C ILE A 26 -11.46 -6.63 14.56
N LYS A 27 -10.73 -7.75 14.73
CA LYS A 27 -9.35 -7.73 15.20
C LYS A 27 -8.44 -6.95 14.25
N THR A 28 -8.44 -7.29 12.96
CA THR A 28 -7.62 -6.62 11.95
C THR A 28 -7.93 -5.13 11.87
N ASN A 29 -9.19 -4.74 11.99
CA ASN A 29 -9.59 -3.33 12.02
C ASN A 29 -9.07 -2.61 13.28
N ASN A 30 -9.13 -3.25 14.45
CA ASN A 30 -8.59 -2.66 15.68
C ASN A 30 -7.08 -2.47 15.58
N ASP A 31 -6.35 -3.50 15.12
CA ASP A 31 -4.89 -3.45 14.97
C ASP A 31 -4.49 -2.38 13.92
N TYR A 32 -5.26 -2.23 12.83
CA TYR A 32 -5.10 -1.15 11.85
C TYR A 32 -5.30 0.24 12.46
N LEU A 33 -6.37 0.43 13.24
CA LEU A 33 -6.66 1.71 13.87
C LEU A 33 -5.61 2.09 14.91
N GLU A 34 -5.14 1.11 15.68
CA GLU A 34 -4.02 1.30 16.61
C GLU A 34 -2.77 1.77 15.84
N CYS A 35 -2.40 1.09 14.76
CA CYS A 35 -1.30 1.52 13.90
C CYS A 35 -1.51 2.93 13.33
N LYS A 36 -2.68 3.21 12.75
CA LYS A 36 -3.01 4.53 12.16
C LYS A 36 -2.83 5.66 13.18
N ASN A 37 -3.21 5.42 14.43
CA ASN A 37 -3.12 6.41 15.52
C ASN A 37 -1.69 6.71 15.97
N LYS A 38 -0.69 5.91 15.58
CA LYS A 38 0.73 6.20 15.84
C LYS A 38 1.27 7.31 14.93
N PHE A 39 0.62 7.58 13.80
CA PHE A 39 1.09 8.55 12.83
C PHE A 39 0.38 9.91 12.99
N PRO A 40 1.05 11.02 12.70
CA PRO A 40 0.43 12.34 12.72
C PRO A 40 -0.78 12.42 11.80
N LYS A 41 -1.89 12.98 12.30
CA LYS A 41 -3.17 13.04 11.59
C LYS A 41 -3.04 13.54 10.14
N ARG A 42 -2.27 14.61 9.89
CA ARG A 42 -2.06 15.18 8.54
C ARG A 42 -1.47 14.19 7.52
N LEU A 43 -0.78 13.15 7.99
CA LEU A 43 -0.18 12.10 7.15
C LEU A 43 -1.23 11.04 6.77
N VAL A 44 -2.10 10.67 7.72
CA VAL A 44 -2.95 9.47 7.63
C VAL A 44 -4.46 9.74 7.60
N GLU A 45 -4.91 10.99 7.72
CA GLU A 45 -6.35 11.31 7.82
C GLU A 45 -7.16 10.92 6.58
N TYR A 46 -6.51 10.87 5.41
CA TYR A 46 -7.14 10.48 4.15
C TYR A 46 -7.26 8.95 3.99
N LEU A 47 -6.53 8.17 4.80
CA LEU A 47 -6.64 6.71 4.80
C LEU A 47 -8.02 6.27 5.31
N PRO A 48 -8.50 5.08 4.94
CA PRO A 48 -9.79 4.55 5.39
C PRO A 48 -10.01 4.70 6.90
N THR A 49 -11.22 5.07 7.32
CA THR A 49 -11.55 5.20 8.75
C THR A 49 -11.82 3.85 9.42
N LYS A 50 -12.03 2.80 8.62
CA LYS A 50 -12.14 1.40 9.02
C LYS A 50 -11.86 0.50 7.83
N LEU A 51 -11.51 -0.74 8.10
CA LEU A 51 -11.44 -1.81 7.11
C LEU A 51 -12.85 -2.43 7.00
N THR A 52 -13.44 -2.41 5.80
CA THR A 52 -14.83 -2.83 5.56
C THR A 52 -14.95 -4.24 4.99
N ASN A 53 -13.84 -4.84 4.58
CA ASN A 53 -13.79 -6.09 3.86
C ASN A 53 -12.79 -7.05 4.53
N THR A 54 -13.10 -8.35 4.54
CA THR A 54 -12.17 -9.41 4.98
C THR A 54 -10.97 -9.59 4.05
N TYR A 55 -11.07 -9.18 2.78
CA TYR A 55 -9.96 -9.18 1.83
C TYR A 55 -9.22 -7.83 1.87
N CYS A 56 -8.61 -7.54 3.01
CA CYS A 56 -7.73 -6.40 3.17
C CYS A 56 -6.47 -6.79 3.94
N SER A 57 -5.40 -6.02 3.75
CA SER A 57 -4.17 -6.10 4.52
C SER A 57 -3.63 -4.71 4.75
N TYR A 58 -2.84 -4.51 5.80
CA TYR A 58 -2.11 -3.26 6.00
C TYR A 58 -0.70 -3.57 6.46
N VAL A 59 0.20 -2.63 6.18
CA VAL A 59 1.60 -2.67 6.63
C VAL A 59 1.90 -1.40 7.39
N CYS A 60 2.42 -1.56 8.59
CA CYS A 60 2.78 -0.51 9.53
C CYS A 60 4.28 -0.58 9.76
N SER A 61 5.02 0.49 9.44
CA SER A 61 6.46 0.53 9.67
C SER A 61 6.86 1.80 10.40
N GLU A 62 7.72 1.64 11.40
CA GLU A 62 8.33 2.71 12.19
C GLU A 62 9.87 2.57 12.15
N VAL A 63 10.41 1.91 11.11
CA VAL A 63 11.83 1.56 10.99
C VAL A 63 12.62 2.74 10.43
N VAL A 64 12.87 3.70 11.32
CA VAL A 64 13.63 4.93 11.04
C VAL A 64 15.00 4.67 10.42
N SER A 65 15.73 3.66 10.90
CA SER A 65 17.09 3.35 10.44
C SER A 65 17.18 3.03 8.95
N ARG A 66 16.04 2.67 8.33
CA ARG A 66 15.94 2.28 6.93
C ARG A 66 15.11 3.24 6.08
N ASN A 67 14.70 4.37 6.66
CA ASN A 67 13.78 5.31 6.02
C ASN A 67 12.51 4.59 5.53
N ASP A 68 12.01 3.68 6.36
CA ASP A 68 10.78 2.91 6.15
C ASP A 68 9.84 3.23 7.30
N VAL A 69 9.22 4.41 7.21
CA VAL A 69 8.23 4.89 8.17
C VAL A 69 6.93 5.16 7.42
N GLY A 70 5.85 4.50 7.80
CA GLY A 70 4.58 4.72 7.13
C GLY A 70 3.53 3.65 7.34
N LEU A 71 2.42 3.86 6.65
CA LEU A 71 1.25 2.99 6.65
C LEU A 71 0.77 2.78 5.21
N LYS A 72 0.61 1.52 4.84
CA LYS A 72 0.00 1.11 3.56
C LYS A 72 -1.22 0.25 3.84
N VAL A 73 -2.28 0.42 3.05
CA VAL A 73 -3.54 -0.33 3.19
C VAL A 73 -3.93 -0.87 1.82
N ASN A 74 -4.00 -2.19 1.68
CA ASN A 74 -4.40 -2.88 0.46
C ASN A 74 -5.81 -3.43 0.66
N ASN A 75 -6.75 -2.99 -0.17
CA ASN A 75 -8.10 -3.53 -0.25
C ASN A 75 -8.21 -4.29 -1.57
N TYR A 76 -8.58 -5.58 -1.49
CA TYR A 76 -8.75 -6.46 -2.64
C TYR A 76 -10.23 -6.75 -2.87
N ASN A 77 -10.59 -7.23 -4.05
CA ASN A 77 -11.98 -7.53 -4.43
C ASN A 77 -12.93 -6.33 -4.20
N VAL A 78 -12.45 -5.12 -4.49
CA VAL A 78 -13.24 -3.89 -4.39
C VAL A 78 -14.17 -3.81 -5.59
N ASP A 79 -15.43 -3.44 -5.37
CA ASP A 79 -16.40 -3.30 -6.46
C ASP A 79 -15.92 -2.27 -7.49
N ILE A 80 -16.06 -2.57 -8.78
CA ILE A 80 -15.60 -1.70 -9.87
C ILE A 80 -16.24 -0.31 -9.77
N SER A 81 -17.51 -0.22 -9.36
CA SER A 81 -18.20 1.05 -9.14
C SER A 81 -17.60 1.88 -8.00
N GLU A 82 -17.09 1.22 -6.95
CA GLU A 82 -16.35 1.88 -5.87
C GLU A 82 -14.99 2.37 -6.38
N ILE A 83 -14.26 1.55 -7.15
CA ILE A 83 -12.99 1.96 -7.77
C ILE A 83 -13.18 3.18 -8.69
N ASP A 84 -14.24 3.19 -9.51
CA ASP A 84 -14.55 4.31 -10.40
C ASP A 84 -14.93 5.58 -9.64
N SER A 85 -15.66 5.44 -8.52
CA SER A 85 -15.98 6.54 -7.61
C SER A 85 -14.72 7.14 -6.98
N ILE A 86 -13.82 6.28 -6.48
CA ILE A 86 -12.53 6.68 -5.91
C ILE A 86 -11.68 7.37 -6.99
N ALA A 87 -11.56 6.78 -8.19
CA ALA A 87 -10.80 7.36 -9.29
C ALA A 87 -11.31 8.76 -9.67
N THR A 88 -12.63 8.94 -9.76
CA THR A 88 -13.26 10.24 -10.06
C THR A 88 -12.95 11.27 -8.98
N TYR A 89 -13.06 10.89 -7.70
CA TYR A 89 -12.68 11.76 -6.59
C TYR A 89 -11.21 12.19 -6.66
N LEU A 90 -10.30 11.24 -6.93
CA LEU A 90 -8.87 11.48 -6.97
C LEU A 90 -8.42 12.39 -8.12
N GLN A 91 -9.08 12.36 -9.28
CA GLN A 91 -8.72 13.19 -10.43
C GLN A 91 -8.61 14.70 -10.10
N SER A 92 -9.48 15.19 -9.22
CA SER A 92 -9.48 16.61 -8.80
C SER A 92 -8.58 16.92 -7.60
N LYS A 93 -8.10 15.89 -6.91
CA LYS A 93 -7.37 16.01 -5.64
C LYS A 93 -5.89 15.68 -5.76
N SER A 94 -5.52 14.86 -6.74
CA SER A 94 -4.14 14.45 -6.95
C SER A 94 -3.29 15.59 -7.51
N ILE A 95 -2.08 15.74 -6.97
CA ILE A 95 -1.05 16.61 -7.53
C ILE A 95 -0.34 15.97 -8.74
N ALA A 96 -0.46 14.64 -8.89
CA ALA A 96 0.01 13.92 -10.07
C ALA A 96 -0.72 12.58 -10.25
N LYS A 97 -0.80 12.14 -11.50
CA LYS A 97 -1.25 10.81 -11.90
C LYS A 97 -0.16 10.13 -12.74
N TYR A 98 0.15 8.88 -12.42
CA TYR A 98 1.08 8.02 -13.16
C TYR A 98 0.43 6.68 -13.52
N SER A 99 1.05 5.95 -14.43
CA SER A 99 0.79 4.53 -14.65
C SER A 99 1.91 3.69 -14.04
N SER A 100 1.60 2.51 -13.49
CA SER A 100 2.63 1.56 -13.08
C SER A 100 3.49 1.03 -14.24
N ASN A 101 3.07 1.26 -15.49
CA ASN A 101 3.84 0.98 -16.70
C ASN A 101 4.72 2.16 -17.18
N ASP A 102 4.68 3.31 -16.52
CA ASP A 102 5.51 4.45 -16.91
C ASP A 102 7.00 4.06 -16.86
N THR A 103 7.73 4.42 -17.92
CA THR A 103 9.15 4.09 -18.06
C THR A 103 10.05 4.85 -17.07
N CYS A 104 9.50 5.86 -16.39
CA CYS A 104 10.20 6.62 -15.38
C CYS A 104 9.26 6.96 -14.22
N LEU A 105 9.63 6.45 -13.03
CA LEU A 105 8.98 6.71 -11.77
C LEU A 105 10.04 6.97 -10.69
N LEU A 106 9.78 7.95 -9.84
CA LEU A 106 10.62 8.24 -8.67
C LEU A 106 10.16 7.35 -7.52
N ILE A 107 10.90 6.26 -7.27
CA ILE A 107 10.49 5.19 -6.34
C ILE A 107 11.31 5.29 -5.07
N VAL A 108 10.64 5.41 -3.93
CA VAL A 108 11.27 5.38 -2.60
C VAL A 108 11.74 3.97 -2.28
N ASN A 109 12.97 3.84 -1.80
CA ASN A 109 13.60 2.55 -1.49
C ASN A 109 13.61 1.59 -2.69
N ARG A 110 13.95 2.11 -3.88
CA ARG A 110 13.99 1.38 -5.17
C ARG A 110 14.84 0.11 -5.17
N PHE A 111 15.92 0.07 -4.38
CA PHE A 111 16.84 -1.07 -4.36
C PHE A 111 16.50 -2.10 -3.28
N GLU A 112 15.39 -1.89 -2.58
CA GLU A 112 14.81 -2.88 -1.67
C GLU A 112 14.45 -4.16 -2.42
N THR A 113 14.84 -5.30 -1.85
CA THR A 113 14.53 -6.66 -2.31
C THR A 113 13.70 -7.39 -1.26
N LEU A 114 13.03 -8.48 -1.63
CA LEU A 114 12.25 -9.26 -0.67
C LEU A 114 13.13 -9.74 0.50
N ASP A 115 14.34 -10.22 0.19
CA ASP A 115 15.30 -10.65 1.22
C ASP A 115 15.69 -9.50 2.15
N SER A 116 16.08 -8.35 1.61
CA SER A 116 16.46 -7.19 2.44
C SER A 116 15.27 -6.63 3.23
N TYR A 117 14.05 -6.75 2.71
CA TYR A 117 12.84 -6.30 3.41
C TYR A 117 12.46 -7.24 4.56
N GLU A 118 12.36 -8.54 4.29
CA GLU A 118 11.92 -9.57 5.24
C GLU A 118 13.00 -9.88 6.30
N ASN A 119 14.25 -10.06 5.88
CA ASN A 119 15.36 -10.45 6.75
C ASN A 119 16.10 -9.26 7.37
N ARG A 120 15.67 -8.04 7.02
CA ARG A 120 16.25 -6.79 7.50
C ARG A 120 17.73 -6.59 7.13
N GLU A 121 18.15 -7.10 5.99
CA GLU A 121 19.52 -6.97 5.49
C GLU A 121 19.83 -5.56 4.97
N ASP A 122 21.13 -5.29 4.83
CA ASP A 122 21.63 -4.04 4.26
C ASP A 122 21.26 -3.90 2.78
N ILE A 123 20.95 -2.66 2.36
CA ILE A 123 20.57 -2.37 0.98
C ILE A 123 21.81 -2.22 0.09
N ILE A 124 21.84 -3.01 -0.98
CA ILE A 124 22.88 -2.94 -2.01
C ILE A 124 22.38 -2.12 -3.20
N ILE A 125 22.98 -0.94 -3.39
CA ILE A 125 22.73 -0.09 -4.56
C ILE A 125 23.48 -0.69 -5.76
N LYS A 126 22.77 -1.47 -6.58
CA LYS A 126 23.33 -2.15 -7.76
C LYS A 126 23.58 -1.22 -8.95
N ASP A 127 22.83 -0.13 -9.05
CA ASP A 127 22.88 0.81 -10.16
C ASP A 127 22.65 2.24 -9.67
N SER A 128 23.73 2.96 -9.35
CA SER A 128 23.66 4.32 -8.84
C SER A 128 23.08 5.33 -9.83
N VAL A 129 23.06 5.02 -11.13
CA VAL A 129 22.41 5.87 -12.16
C VAL A 129 20.91 5.95 -11.92
N LYS A 130 20.31 4.93 -11.29
CA LYS A 130 18.87 4.96 -10.94
C LYS A 130 18.54 5.83 -9.73
N ILE A 131 19.52 6.36 -9.01
CA ILE A 131 19.31 7.31 -7.90
C ILE A 131 18.98 8.70 -8.47
N GLU A 132 19.66 9.12 -9.53
CA GLU A 132 19.51 10.45 -10.11
C GLU A 132 19.34 10.32 -11.63
N ARG A 133 18.11 10.53 -12.12
CA ARG A 133 17.77 10.49 -13.54
C ARG A 133 17.11 11.80 -13.94
N ASP A 134 17.40 12.29 -15.13
CA ASP A 134 16.80 13.53 -15.64
C ASP A 134 15.27 13.52 -15.63
N CYS A 135 14.67 12.36 -15.87
CA CYS A 135 13.22 12.22 -15.87
C CYS A 135 12.58 12.37 -14.47
N TYR A 136 13.35 12.38 -13.38
CA TYR A 136 12.82 12.57 -12.02
C TYR A 136 12.52 14.03 -11.69
N LYS A 137 13.03 15.01 -12.45
CA LYS A 137 12.96 16.45 -12.11
C LYS A 137 11.56 16.96 -11.81
N ASN A 138 10.54 16.40 -12.46
CA ASN A 138 9.13 16.79 -12.30
C ASN A 138 8.26 15.66 -11.73
N LEU A 139 8.86 14.62 -11.15
CA LEU A 139 8.13 13.51 -10.56
C LEU A 139 8.06 13.64 -9.05
N TYR A 140 6.92 13.22 -8.52
CA TYR A 140 6.69 13.03 -7.10
C TYR A 140 6.96 11.58 -6.68
N PRO A 141 7.58 11.35 -5.51
CA PRO A 141 7.91 10.01 -5.04
C PRO A 141 6.70 9.14 -4.77
N VAL A 142 6.78 7.88 -5.20
CA VAL A 142 5.84 6.79 -4.94
C VAL A 142 6.54 5.67 -4.16
N PRO A 143 5.83 4.89 -3.35
CA PRO A 143 6.44 3.77 -2.63
C PRO A 143 6.92 2.70 -3.60
N ASN A 144 7.97 1.98 -3.18
CA ASN A 144 8.17 0.61 -3.60
C ASN A 144 7.10 -0.27 -2.90
N PHE A 145 6.30 -1.02 -3.67
CA PHE A 145 5.21 -1.87 -3.16
C PHE A 145 5.68 -3.31 -2.94
N ILE A 146 6.88 -3.49 -2.39
CA ILE A 146 7.52 -4.81 -2.25
C ILE A 146 6.73 -5.78 -1.38
N GLU A 147 5.96 -5.27 -0.43
CA GLU A 147 5.06 -6.02 0.43
C GLU A 147 3.72 -6.40 -0.24
N PHE A 148 3.51 -6.06 -1.51
CA PHE A 148 2.28 -6.41 -2.23
C PHE A 148 2.24 -7.91 -2.55
N ARG A 149 1.10 -8.53 -2.27
CA ARG A 149 0.92 -9.99 -2.35
C ARG A 149 1.21 -10.57 -3.75
N ASN A 150 0.82 -9.84 -4.79
CA ASN A 150 1.12 -10.19 -6.18
C ASN A 150 2.36 -9.41 -6.64
N HIS A 151 3.47 -9.62 -5.93
CA HIS A 151 4.74 -8.98 -6.26
C HIS A 151 5.07 -9.22 -7.73
N SER A 152 5.40 -8.14 -8.43
CA SER A 152 5.72 -8.15 -9.85
C SER A 152 7.22 -7.91 -10.00
N ALA A 153 7.84 -8.53 -11.01
CA ALA A 153 9.24 -8.25 -11.38
C ALA A 153 9.46 -6.82 -11.93
N LYS A 154 8.44 -5.95 -11.90
CA LYS A 154 8.48 -4.54 -12.31
C LYS A 154 9.08 -3.67 -11.21
N GLU A 155 9.54 -2.47 -11.59
CA GLU A 155 10.28 -1.58 -10.68
C GLU A 155 9.49 -1.14 -9.43
N LEU A 156 8.16 -1.07 -9.52
CA LEU A 156 7.30 -0.72 -8.39
C LEU A 156 6.89 -1.93 -7.54
N ASN A 157 7.16 -3.15 -7.98
CA ASN A 157 6.72 -4.39 -7.35
C ASN A 157 5.17 -4.60 -7.29
N ILE A 158 4.42 -3.97 -8.21
CA ILE A 158 2.97 -4.18 -8.43
C ILE A 158 2.66 -4.49 -9.90
N GLY A 159 1.41 -4.92 -10.17
CA GLY A 159 0.89 -5.19 -11.51
C GLY A 159 0.97 -4.00 -12.48
N PRO A 160 0.90 -4.26 -13.80
CA PRO A 160 1.08 -3.25 -14.85
C PRO A 160 -0.15 -2.33 -15.06
N ASP A 161 -1.30 -2.64 -14.46
CA ASP A 161 -2.58 -2.00 -14.74
C ASP A 161 -3.00 -0.96 -13.67
N PHE A 162 -2.06 -0.56 -12.81
CA PHE A 162 -2.34 0.38 -11.73
C PHE A 162 -2.24 1.84 -12.21
N ASP A 163 -3.32 2.59 -12.00
CA ASP A 163 -3.31 4.05 -11.97
C ASP A 163 -2.81 4.51 -10.59
N ILE A 164 -1.82 5.41 -10.56
CA ILE A 164 -1.20 5.88 -9.32
C ILE A 164 -1.48 7.37 -9.15
N TYR A 165 -2.18 7.74 -8.08
CA TYR A 165 -2.55 9.12 -7.75
C TYR A 165 -1.77 9.61 -6.54
N VAL A 166 -0.86 10.55 -6.74
CA VAL A 166 -0.15 11.21 -5.64
C VAL A 166 -1.02 12.36 -5.13
N LEU A 167 -1.40 12.33 -3.86
CA LEU A 167 -2.22 13.36 -3.23
C LEU A 167 -1.39 14.50 -2.65
N GLU A 168 -0.25 14.17 -2.05
CA GLU A 168 0.68 15.15 -1.52
C GLU A 168 2.08 14.54 -1.49
N ALA A 169 3.09 15.33 -1.81
CA ALA A 169 4.48 14.98 -1.62
C ALA A 169 5.30 16.24 -1.34
N LYS A 170 6.20 16.20 -0.37
CA LYS A 170 7.09 17.32 -0.07
C LYS A 170 8.48 16.84 0.32
N SER A 171 9.49 17.49 -0.24
CA SER A 171 10.91 17.25 0.05
C SER A 171 11.35 17.95 1.33
N GLY A 172 12.11 17.25 2.16
CA GLY A 172 12.67 17.76 3.42
C GLY A 172 12.07 17.08 4.64
N ASN A 173 12.58 17.44 5.81
CA ASN A 173 12.19 16.82 7.08
C ASN A 173 10.96 17.49 7.69
N TYR A 174 9.78 17.07 7.23
CA TYR A 174 8.50 17.56 7.76
C TYR A 174 8.08 16.85 9.06
N PHE A 175 8.62 15.68 9.34
CA PHE A 175 8.29 14.85 10.49
C PHE A 175 9.55 14.62 11.33
N LYS A 176 10.00 15.70 11.99
CA LYS A 176 11.27 15.75 12.73
C LYS A 176 11.34 14.75 13.87
N GLU A 177 10.19 14.35 14.41
CA GLU A 177 10.04 13.33 15.44
C GLU A 177 10.68 11.98 15.07
N TYR A 178 10.76 11.66 13.77
CA TYR A 178 11.36 10.41 13.32
C TYR A 178 12.89 10.46 13.25
N ASN A 179 13.53 11.64 13.31
CA ASN A 179 14.99 11.80 13.22
C ASN A 179 15.63 11.01 12.04
N LEU A 180 14.97 11.07 10.87
CA LEU A 180 15.39 10.34 9.67
C LEU A 180 16.73 10.85 9.15
N LYS A 181 17.57 9.91 8.72
CA LYS A 181 18.82 10.22 8.01
C LYS A 181 18.52 10.42 6.53
N PRO A 182 19.36 11.17 5.78
CA PRO A 182 19.21 11.25 4.33
C PRO A 182 19.17 9.85 3.69
N ASN A 183 18.12 9.56 2.94
CA ASN A 183 17.95 8.29 2.23
C ASN A 183 18.96 8.20 1.07
N PRO A 184 19.91 7.25 1.11
CA PRO A 184 20.95 7.11 0.09
C PRO A 184 20.41 6.65 -1.27
N GLN A 185 19.17 6.13 -1.30
CA GLN A 185 18.53 5.65 -2.53
C GLN A 185 17.78 6.74 -3.29
N MET A 186 17.71 7.96 -2.75
CA MET A 186 16.92 9.06 -3.30
C MET A 186 17.81 10.17 -3.92
N PRO A 187 17.31 10.87 -4.96
CA PRO A 187 17.92 12.07 -5.50
C PRO A 187 18.25 13.12 -4.44
N ASN A 188 19.20 14.01 -4.70
CA ASN A 188 19.63 15.01 -3.73
C ASN A 188 18.48 15.89 -3.21
N ASN A 189 17.54 16.27 -4.07
CA ASN A 189 16.36 17.07 -3.72
C ASN A 189 15.27 16.28 -2.98
N TRP A 190 15.37 14.95 -2.92
CA TRP A 190 14.40 14.06 -2.28
C TRP A 190 15.02 13.13 -1.23
N LYS A 191 16.22 13.46 -0.74
CA LYS A 191 16.92 12.69 0.30
C LYS A 191 16.09 12.46 1.57
N ASN A 192 15.22 13.40 1.89
CA ASN A 192 14.15 13.19 2.86
C ASN A 192 12.86 13.74 2.30
N GLY A 193 11.74 13.23 2.80
CA GLY A 193 10.43 13.70 2.39
C GLY A 193 9.32 12.82 2.89
N TYR A 194 8.14 13.10 2.37
CA TYR A 194 7.01 12.20 2.49
C TYR A 194 6.19 12.24 1.22
N SER A 195 5.40 11.19 1.03
CA SER A 195 4.33 11.19 0.05
C SER A 195 3.14 10.40 0.56
N LYS A 196 1.95 10.78 0.07
CA LYS A 196 0.72 10.05 0.31
C LYS A 196 -0.13 9.99 -0.95
N GLY A 197 -0.86 8.90 -1.12
CA GLY A 197 -1.68 8.72 -2.31
C GLY A 197 -2.39 7.39 -2.39
N VAL A 198 -2.93 7.10 -3.58
CA VAL A 198 -3.74 5.92 -3.85
C VAL A 198 -3.35 5.29 -5.19
N ALA A 199 -3.18 3.97 -5.24
CA ALA A 199 -3.02 3.20 -6.46
C ALA A 199 -4.27 2.34 -6.68
N LEU A 200 -4.77 2.30 -7.90
CA LEU A 200 -6.03 1.65 -8.27
C LEU A 200 -5.82 0.71 -9.46
N SER A 201 -6.31 -0.51 -9.34
CA SER A 201 -6.34 -1.49 -10.41
C SER A 201 -7.77 -1.97 -10.62
N ARG A 202 -8.28 -1.79 -11.84
CA ARG A 202 -9.59 -2.33 -12.26
C ARG A 202 -9.49 -3.80 -12.66
N GLU A 203 -8.33 -4.25 -13.14
CA GLU A 203 -8.12 -5.64 -13.55
C GLU A 203 -8.01 -6.55 -12.32
N GLU A 204 -7.27 -6.12 -11.30
CA GLU A 204 -7.10 -6.84 -10.03
C GLU A 204 -8.14 -6.47 -8.97
N ASN A 205 -9.11 -5.59 -9.27
CA ASN A 205 -10.11 -5.08 -8.32
C ASN A 205 -9.48 -4.63 -6.98
N THR A 206 -8.41 -3.84 -7.07
CA THR A 206 -7.54 -3.53 -5.94
C THR A 206 -7.36 -2.02 -5.74
N VAL A 207 -7.40 -1.60 -4.48
CA VAL A 207 -7.13 -0.23 -4.05
C VAL A 207 -6.03 -0.26 -2.99
N ILE A 208 -4.94 0.48 -3.24
CA ILE A 208 -3.82 0.60 -2.30
C ILE A 208 -3.72 2.05 -1.86
N TYR A 209 -3.82 2.31 -0.57
CA TYR A 209 -3.53 3.61 0.03
C TYR A 209 -2.12 3.59 0.65
N TRP A 210 -1.36 4.68 0.55
CA TRP A 210 -0.03 4.76 1.19
C TRP A 210 0.26 6.11 1.84
N ALA A 211 0.88 6.11 3.00
CA ALA A 211 1.46 7.30 3.58
C ALA A 211 2.86 6.93 4.06
N ILE A 212 3.89 7.46 3.42
CA ILE A 212 5.29 7.10 3.69
C ILE A 212 6.13 8.33 3.96
N VAL A 213 7.12 8.18 4.83
CA VAL A 213 8.12 9.19 5.21
C VAL A 213 9.50 8.54 5.12
N TRP A 214 10.46 9.26 4.57
CA TRP A 214 11.85 8.81 4.40
C TRP A 214 12.84 9.96 4.56
#